data_AF-A0A2D0ILJ0-F1
#
_entry.id   AF-A0A2D0ILJ0-F1
#
_cell.length_a   1.000
_cell.length_b   1.000
_cell.length_c   1.000
_cell.angle_alpha   90.00
_cell.angle_beta   90.00
_cell.angle_gamma   90.00
#
_symmetry.space_group_name_H-M   'P 1'
#
loop_
_entity.id
_entity.type
_entity.pdbx_description
1 polymer ?
#
loop_
_entity_poly.entity_id
_entity_poly.type
_entity_poly.pdbx_seq_one_letter_code
_entity_poly.pdbx_strand_id
1 'polypeptide(L)'
;MKAQSKTLKITLYVYAKEGFDRQVEFTTFTNKPVNTSFWGALVSQHDVEITLPSVNKSDLVQAQIKVLEAEKEKVLAKAQVEVNLIEDRIQSLWCIEGQPVSAADMELPY
;
A
#
# COMPACT_ATOMS: atom_id res chain seq x y z
N MET A 1 27.20 -4.13 -16.95
CA MET A 1 28.10 -4.24 -15.78
C MET A 1 27.46 -5.22 -14.81
N LYS A 2 28.13 -6.33 -14.44
CA LYS A 2 27.61 -7.27 -13.44
C LYS A 2 27.72 -6.60 -12.06
N ALA A 3 26.59 -6.32 -11.39
CA ALA A 3 26.67 -5.79 -10.04
C ALA A 3 27.31 -6.82 -9.10
N GLN A 4 28.19 -6.35 -8.24
CA GLN A 4 28.93 -7.16 -7.27
C GLN A 4 28.08 -7.24 -6.00
N SER A 5 27.86 -8.45 -5.48
CA SER A 5 27.18 -8.67 -4.20
C SER A 5 27.96 -7.95 -3.11
N LYS A 6 27.30 -7.00 -2.42
CA LYS A 6 27.89 -6.28 -1.29
C LYS A 6 27.52 -7.00 0.00
N THR A 7 28.51 -7.31 0.83
CA THR A 7 28.26 -7.78 2.19
C THR A 7 28.13 -6.57 3.10
N LEU A 8 27.03 -6.50 3.84
CA LEU A 8 26.78 -5.47 4.83
C LEU A 8 26.95 -6.09 6.22
N LYS A 9 27.85 -5.53 7.03
CA LYS A 9 28.02 -5.93 8.42
C LYS A 9 27.09 -5.07 9.28
N ILE A 10 26.21 -5.71 10.05
CA ILE A 10 25.29 -5.04 10.97
C ILE A 10 25.55 -5.57 12.38
N THR A 11 25.53 -4.69 13.36
CA THR A 11 25.47 -5.08 14.76
C THR A 11 24.01 -5.03 15.22
N LEU A 12 23.48 -6.17 15.63
CA LEU A 12 22.16 -6.30 16.24
C LEU A 12 22.29 -6.23 17.77
N TYR A 13 21.55 -5.33 18.38
CA TYR A 13 21.42 -5.18 19.82
C TYR A 13 20.09 -5.80 20.25
N VAL A 14 20.14 -6.85 21.05
CA VAL A 14 18.96 -7.56 21.55
C VAL A 14 18.68 -7.08 22.97
N TYR A 15 17.49 -6.55 23.18
CA TYR A 15 17.00 -6.12 24.47
C TYR A 15 15.88 -7.04 24.94
N ALA A 16 15.80 -7.27 26.26
CA ALA A 16 14.72 -8.01 26.87
C ALA A 16 14.05 -7.18 27.96
N LYS A 17 12.72 -7.30 28.05
CA LYS A 17 11.91 -6.73 29.13
C LYS A 17 10.81 -7.69 29.55
N GLU A 18 10.26 -7.47 30.73
CA GLU A 18 9.02 -8.11 31.14
C GLU A 18 7.84 -7.45 30.42
N GLY A 19 7.10 -8.26 29.67
CA GLY A 19 5.88 -7.87 28.96
C GLY A 19 4.66 -7.83 29.88
N PHE A 20 3.52 -7.42 29.34
CA PHE A 20 2.28 -7.25 30.11
C PHE A 20 1.81 -8.54 30.81
N ASP A 21 2.01 -9.68 30.17
CA ASP A 21 1.64 -11.01 30.69
C ASP A 21 2.73 -11.67 31.56
N ARG A 22 3.71 -10.90 32.05
CA ARG A 22 4.92 -11.39 32.76
C ARG A 22 5.80 -12.32 31.94
N GLN A 23 5.63 -12.33 30.62
CA GLN A 23 6.48 -13.04 29.69
C GLN A 23 7.67 -12.17 29.29
N VAL A 24 8.79 -12.79 28.94
CA VAL A 24 9.97 -12.05 28.44
C VAL A 24 9.76 -11.68 26.98
N GLU A 25 9.73 -10.38 26.68
CA GLU A 25 9.67 -9.84 25.33
C GLU A 25 11.06 -9.44 24.84
N PHE A 26 11.38 -9.78 23.60
CA PHE A 26 12.66 -9.44 22.97
C PHE A 26 12.47 -8.37 21.88
N THR A 27 13.32 -7.34 21.89
CA THR A 27 13.38 -6.30 20.85
C THR A 27 14.78 -6.22 20.27
N THR A 28 14.91 -6.09 18.96
CA THR A 28 16.20 -5.97 18.29
C THR A 28 16.38 -4.62 17.59
N PHE A 29 17.53 -3.99 17.78
CA PHE A 29 17.91 -2.77 17.07
C PHE A 29 19.16 -2.99 16.23
N THR A 30 19.23 -2.36 15.06
CA THR A 30 20.41 -2.35 14.19
C THR A 30 21.44 -1.27 14.57
N ASN A 31 21.11 -0.45 15.59
CA ASN A 31 21.94 0.60 16.14
C ASN A 31 21.77 0.64 17.67
N LYS A 32 22.78 1.15 18.39
CA LYS A 32 22.67 1.33 19.83
C LYS A 32 21.70 2.49 20.13
N PRO A 33 20.54 2.26 20.75
CA PRO A 33 19.60 3.33 21.06
C PRO A 33 20.17 4.23 22.17
N VAL A 34 19.97 5.54 22.04
CA VAL A 34 20.40 6.55 23.03
C VAL A 34 19.58 6.46 24.32
N ASN A 35 18.31 6.04 24.22
CA ASN A 35 17.42 5.82 25.35
C ASN A 35 16.94 4.37 25.34
N THR A 36 17.31 3.61 26.37
CA THR A 36 16.96 2.19 26.54
C THR A 36 15.84 1.96 27.56
N SER A 37 15.37 3.00 28.25
CA SER A 37 14.42 2.87 29.38
C SER A 37 13.10 2.21 28.98
N PHE A 38 12.68 2.37 27.72
CA PHE A 38 11.46 1.74 27.18
C PHE A 38 11.70 0.30 26.66
N TRP A 39 12.94 -0.02 26.31
CA TRP A 39 13.29 -1.24 25.57
C TRP A 39 13.79 -2.38 26.47
N GLY A 40 14.09 -2.07 27.74
CA GLY A 40 14.55 -3.04 28.73
C GLY A 40 16.05 -3.13 28.82
N ALA A 41 16.55 -4.26 29.31
CA ALA A 41 17.98 -4.51 29.48
C ALA A 41 18.59 -5.07 28.19
N LEU A 42 19.79 -4.59 27.83
CA LEU A 42 20.56 -5.20 26.74
C LEU A 42 20.99 -6.60 27.19
N VAL A 43 20.55 -7.63 26.48
CA VAL A 43 20.84 -9.03 26.81
C VAL A 43 21.86 -9.67 25.88
N SER A 44 21.96 -9.19 24.64
CA SER A 44 22.92 -9.72 23.67
C SER A 44 23.29 -8.71 22.60
N GLN A 45 24.48 -8.88 22.03
CA GLN A 45 24.95 -8.18 20.84
C GLN A 45 25.46 -9.21 19.83
N HIS A 46 24.97 -9.12 18.60
CA HIS A 46 25.36 -10.03 17.52
C HIS A 46 25.84 -9.23 16.31
N ASP A 47 27.05 -9.53 15.84
CA ASP A 47 27.51 -9.05 14.55
C ASP A 47 27.06 -10.03 13.47
N VAL A 48 26.25 -9.53 12.54
CA VAL A 48 25.66 -10.31 11.45
C VAL A 48 26.16 -9.78 10.12
N GLU A 49 26.65 -10.68 9.28
CA GLU A 49 27.02 -10.38 7.90
C GLU A 49 25.85 -10.76 6.99
N ILE A 50 25.29 -9.78 6.30
CA ILE A 50 24.20 -9.98 5.34
C ILE A 50 24.75 -9.77 3.94
N THR A 51 24.67 -10.81 3.11
CA THR A 51 24.98 -10.68 1.69
C THR A 51 23.78 -10.04 0.98
N LEU A 52 23.97 -8.83 0.46
CA LEU A 52 22.93 -8.14 -0.29
C LEU A 52 22.88 -8.70 -1.72
N PRO A 53 21.66 -8.88 -2.27
CA PRO A 53 21.52 -9.24 -3.66
C PRO A 53 22.16 -8.17 -4.53
N SER A 54 22.70 -8.61 -5.65
CA SER A 54 23.26 -7.75 -6.68
C SER A 54 22.11 -7.04 -7.39
N VAL A 55 21.75 -5.84 -6.92
CA VAL A 55 20.71 -5.01 -7.54
C VAL A 55 21.37 -4.02 -8.50
N ASN A 56 21.07 -4.13 -9.80
CA ASN A 56 21.51 -3.13 -10.77
C ASN A 56 20.57 -1.92 -10.76
N LYS A 57 21.06 -0.77 -11.26
CA LYS A 57 20.22 0.41 -11.45
C LYS A 57 18.97 0.12 -12.29
N SER A 58 19.10 -0.75 -13.30
CA SER A 58 17.97 -1.20 -14.12
C SER A 58 16.89 -1.91 -13.29
N ASP A 59 17.30 -2.76 -12.35
CA ASP A 59 16.36 -3.52 -11.52
C ASP A 59 15.60 -2.59 -10.55
N LEU A 60 16.28 -1.58 -10.01
CA LEU A 60 15.65 -0.52 -9.22
C LEU A 60 14.63 0.29 -10.02
N VAL A 61 15.02 0.72 -11.22
CA VAL A 61 14.14 1.51 -12.11
C VAL A 61 12.91 0.68 -12.50
N GLN A 62 13.09 -0.59 -12.84
CA GLN A 62 11.98 -1.50 -13.15
C GLN A 62 11.05 -1.71 -11.96
N ALA A 63 11.58 -1.84 -10.74
CA ALA A 63 10.76 -1.92 -9.53
C ALA A 63 9.94 -0.63 -9.30
N GLN A 64 10.54 0.54 -9.52
CA GLN A 64 9.85 1.83 -9.42
C GLN A 64 8.75 1.97 -10.49
N ILE A 65 9.04 1.57 -11.74
CA ILE A 65 8.05 1.55 -12.82
C ILE A 65 6.85 0.69 -12.44
N LYS A 66 7.07 -0.52 -11.90
CA LYS A 66 5.96 -1.40 -11.48
C LYS A 66 5.07 -0.78 -10.41
N VAL A 67 5.65 -0.05 -9.46
CA VAL A 67 4.86 0.66 -8.43
C VAL A 67 4.00 1.73 -9.08
N LEU A 68 4.57 2.51 -10.01
CA LEU A 68 3.84 3.55 -10.73
C LEU A 68 2.76 2.97 -11.66
N GLU A 69 3.00 1.83 -12.29
CA GLU A 69 2.02 1.12 -13.10
C GLU A 69 0.84 0.62 -12.25
N ALA A 70 1.12 0.05 -11.08
CA ALA A 70 0.07 -0.37 -10.15
C ALA A 70 -0.75 0.82 -9.63
N GLU A 71 -0.10 1.95 -9.35
CA GLU A 71 -0.78 3.18 -8.96
C GLU A 71 -1.65 3.73 -10.11
N LYS A 72 -1.13 3.75 -11.34
CA LYS A 72 -1.88 4.13 -12.54
C LYS A 72 -3.12 3.26 -12.71
N GLU A 73 -2.99 1.94 -12.60
CA GLU A 73 -4.12 1.01 -12.78
C GLU A 73 -5.19 1.21 -11.71
N LYS A 74 -4.78 1.45 -10.46
CA LYS A 74 -5.70 1.81 -9.37
C LYS A 74 -6.47 3.10 -9.66
N VAL A 75 -5.80 4.12 -10.18
CA VAL A 75 -6.45 5.40 -10.55
C VAL A 75 -7.42 5.19 -11.71
N LEU A 76 -7.04 4.44 -12.74
CA LEU A 76 -7.93 4.13 -13.87
C LEU A 76 -9.16 3.35 -13.44
N ALA A 77 -9.01 2.33 -12.60
CA ALA A 77 -10.13 1.57 -12.07
C ALA A 77 -11.10 2.47 -11.29
N LYS A 78 -10.57 3.37 -10.45
CA LYS A 78 -11.40 4.34 -9.72
C LYS A 78 -12.13 5.29 -10.68
N ALA A 79 -11.43 5.83 -11.68
CA ALA A 79 -12.04 6.72 -12.65
C ALA A 79 -13.15 6.02 -13.45
N GLN A 80 -12.96 4.75 -13.84
CA GLN A 80 -13.97 3.98 -14.55
C GLN A 80 -15.24 3.78 -13.72
N VAL A 81 -15.11 3.54 -12.41
CA VAL A 81 -16.28 3.45 -11.52
C VAL A 81 -17.06 4.76 -11.50
N GLU A 82 -16.36 5.91 -11.40
CA GLU A 82 -17.00 7.23 -11.43
C GLU A 82 -17.68 7.51 -12.77
N VAL A 83 -17.05 7.12 -13.89
CA VAL A 83 -17.65 7.23 -15.24
C VAL A 83 -18.94 6.43 -15.33
N ASN A 84 -18.93 5.17 -14.89
CA ASN A 84 -20.13 4.32 -14.92
C ASN A 84 -21.26 4.94 -14.09
N LEU A 85 -20.97 5.49 -12.90
CA LEU A 85 -21.97 6.17 -12.07
C LEU A 85 -22.59 7.39 -12.78
N ILE A 86 -21.79 8.14 -13.53
CA ILE A 86 -22.28 9.28 -14.31
C ILE A 86 -23.16 8.79 -15.47
N GLU A 87 -22.74 7.75 -16.19
CA GLU A 87 -23.49 7.15 -17.28
C GLU A 87 -24.84 6.60 -16.81
N ASP A 88 -24.87 5.89 -15.68
CA ASP A 88 -26.10 5.40 -15.05
C ASP A 88 -27.05 6.55 -14.73
N ARG A 89 -26.52 7.68 -14.24
CA ARG A 89 -27.32 8.87 -13.94
C ARG A 89 -27.85 9.54 -15.21
N ILE A 90 -27.06 9.58 -16.28
CA ILE A 90 -27.51 10.09 -17.59
C ILE A 90 -28.65 9.22 -18.12
N GLN A 91 -28.49 7.89 -18.11
CA GLN A 91 -29.52 6.96 -18.56
C GLN A 91 -30.80 7.09 -17.73
N SER A 92 -30.68 7.22 -16.41
CA SER A 92 -31.84 7.47 -15.54
C SER A 92 -32.61 8.73 -15.93
N LEU A 93 -31.93 9.80 -16.33
CA LEU A 93 -32.59 11.04 -16.76
C LEU A 93 -33.31 10.85 -18.10
N TRP A 94 -32.68 10.17 -19.05
CA TRP A 94 -33.30 9.87 -20.35
C TRP A 94 -34.54 8.95 -20.21
N CYS A 95 -34.53 8.00 -19.27
CA CYS A 95 -35.68 7.12 -19.04
C CYS A 95 -36.90 7.85 -18.44
N ILE A 96 -36.70 8.98 -17.76
CA ILE A 96 -37.80 9.78 -17.21
C ILE A 96 -38.53 10.55 -18.32
N GLU A 97 -37.82 11.01 -19.35
CA GLU A 97 -38.44 11.67 -20.53
C GLU A 97 -39.29 10.71 -21.39
N GLY A 98 -39.13 9.40 -21.20
CA GLY A 98 -39.85 8.35 -21.94
C GLY A 98 -41.11 7.80 -21.27
N GLN A 99 -41.63 8.41 -20.19
CA GLN A 99 -42.91 7.96 -19.63
C GLN A 99 -44.04 8.22 -20.66
N PRO A 100 -44.87 7.20 -20.98
CA PRO A 100 -45.94 7.36 -21.95
C PRO A 100 -46.90 8.44 -21.46
N VAL A 101 -47.12 9.46 -22.29
CA VAL A 101 -48.19 10.44 -22.11
C VAL A 101 -49.49 9.65 -21.90
N SER A 102 -50.17 9.91 -20.78
CA SER A 102 -51.45 9.30 -20.45
C SER A 102 -52.40 9.44 -21.64
N ALA A 103 -53.09 8.35 -22.01
CA ALA A 103 -54.06 8.38 -23.12
C ALA A 103 -55.17 9.42 -22.92
N ALA A 104 -55.42 9.86 -21.68
CA ALA A 104 -56.36 10.94 -21.36
C ALA A 104 -55.89 12.33 -21.82
N ASP A 105 -54.57 12.54 -21.98
CA ASP A 105 -54.00 13.82 -22.43
C ASP A 105 -53.93 13.92 -23.97
N MET A 106 -54.28 12.85 -24.70
CA MET A 106 -54.33 12.80 -26.16
C MET A 106 -55.73 13.03 -26.76
N GLU A 107 -56.77 13.20 -25.94
CA GLU A 107 -58.10 13.56 -26.44
C GLU A 107 -58.17 15.07 -26.74
N LEU A 108 -58.16 15.42 -28.03
CA LEU A 108 -58.47 16.78 -28.48
C LEU A 108 -59.97 17.06 -28.29
N PRO A 109 -60.36 18.21 -27.71
CA PRO A 109 -61.77 18.56 -27.57
C PRO A 109 -62.39 18.81 -28.96
N TYR A 110 -63.55 18.18 -29.20
CA TYR A 110 -64.39 18.39 -30.38
C TYR A 110 -64.97 19.81 -30.45
#